data_AF-A0A828P475-F1
#
_entry.id   AF-A0A828P475-F1
#
_cell.length_a   1.000
_cell.length_b   1.000
_cell.length_c   1.000
_cell.angle_alpha   90.00
_cell.angle_beta   90.00
_cell.angle_gamma   90.00
#
_symmetry.space_group_name_H-M   'P 1'
#
loop_
_entity.id
_entity.type
_entity.pdbx_description
1 polymer ?
#
loop_
_entity_poly.entity_id
_entity_poly.type
_entity_poly.pdbx_seq_one_letter_code
_entity_poly.pdbx_strand_id
1 'polypeptide(L)'
;MGYANPADALKKHCKSLIKLNYSESRELGLGDNPCGIQLVGQADVFRLIMRSSLPSAERLQDWICEEVLPALMETGTYSLKQKKSTPSNGLPEYRKAKALKMEMEVISSVLDRLPHLGDKAKQAAYASVINRSAGFEVIPLPVLDEHHYSATEVGKHLGVTANKVGRIANTYMLKTEQYGKWFIDKSPHSDKQVETFRYNNRGVQKIEEILEAENNAEFGT
;
A
#
# COMPACT_ATOMS: atom_id res chain seq x y z
N MET A 1 13.52 40.07 30.67
CA MET A 1 14.69 39.83 31.54
C MET A 1 14.60 40.49 32.93
N GLY A 2 13.55 41.24 33.28
CA GLY A 2 13.37 41.76 34.65
C GLY A 2 14.36 42.85 35.10
N TYR A 3 15.31 43.24 34.25
CA TYR A 3 16.25 44.32 34.55
C TYR A 3 15.58 45.69 34.52
N ALA A 4 15.90 46.53 35.52
CA ALA A 4 15.42 47.92 35.60
C ALA A 4 15.86 48.77 34.38
N ASN A 5 17.04 48.50 33.82
CA ASN A 5 17.50 49.12 32.57
C ASN A 5 18.15 48.06 31.66
N PRO A 6 17.55 47.72 30.50
CA PRO A 6 18.06 46.68 29.62
C PRO A 6 19.40 47.06 28.96
N ALA A 7 19.63 48.33 28.64
CA ALA A 7 20.87 48.77 28.01
C ALA A 7 22.06 48.68 28.98
N ASP A 8 21.82 48.89 30.28
CA ASP A 8 22.82 48.73 31.32
C ASP A 8 23.12 47.24 31.59
N ALA A 9 22.10 46.39 31.62
CA ALA A 9 22.27 44.95 31.76
C ALA A 9 23.10 44.35 30.63
N LEU A 10 22.89 44.79 29.38
CA LEU A 10 23.70 44.37 28.24
C LEU A 10 25.18 44.75 28.41
N LYS A 11 25.47 45.98 28.87
CA LYS A 11 26.86 46.43 29.10
C LYS A 11 27.54 45.71 30.27
N LYS A 12 26.79 45.38 31.33
CA LYS A 12 27.33 44.77 32.55
C LYS A 12 27.55 43.26 32.44
N HIS A 13 26.71 42.57 31.67
CA HIS A 13 26.67 41.10 31.70
C HIS A 13 27.07 40.43 30.39
N CYS A 14 26.94 41.12 29.25
CA CYS A 14 27.38 40.59 27.97
C CYS A 14 28.86 40.90 27.73
N LYS A 15 29.64 39.89 27.33
CA LYS A 15 31.06 40.04 26.99
C LYS A 15 31.30 40.24 25.49
N SER A 16 30.42 39.69 24.65
CA SER A 16 30.58 39.59 23.20
C SER A 16 29.35 40.19 22.49
N LEU A 17 29.06 41.46 22.77
CA LEU A 17 27.95 42.17 22.15
C LEU A 17 28.35 42.65 20.75
N ILE A 18 27.62 42.21 19.72
CA ILE A 18 27.85 42.65 18.34
C ILE A 18 26.98 43.86 18.09
N LYS A 19 27.59 44.97 17.71
CA LYS A 19 26.90 46.19 17.30
C LYS A 19 26.91 46.26 15.79
N LEU A 20 25.72 46.29 15.19
CA LEU A 20 25.60 46.40 13.75
C LEU A 20 25.58 47.85 13.32
N ASN A 21 26.29 48.15 12.25
CA ASN A 21 26.20 49.42 11.56
C ASN A 21 24.99 49.44 10.61
N TYR A 22 24.69 50.63 10.07
CA TYR A 22 23.54 50.83 9.18
C TYR A 22 23.58 49.92 7.94
N SER A 23 24.74 49.80 7.29
CA SER A 23 24.91 48.95 6.10
C SER A 23 24.66 47.46 6.40
N GLU A 24 25.25 46.95 7.48
CA GLU A 24 25.11 45.55 7.91
C GLU A 24 23.66 45.23 8.32
N SER A 25 22.98 46.19 8.97
CA SER A 25 21.58 46.04 9.36
C SER A 25 20.64 45.99 8.15
N ARG A 26 20.97 46.74 7.08
CA ARG A 26 20.23 46.75 5.81
C ARG A 26 20.43 45.45 5.04
N GLU A 27 21.65 44.93 4.99
CA GLU A 27 21.96 43.64 4.35
C GLU A 27 21.25 42.45 5.04
N LEU A 28 21.11 42.50 6.37
CA LEU A 28 20.40 41.49 7.15
C LEU A 28 18.86 41.65 7.13
N GLY A 29 18.33 42.64 6.40
CA GLY A 29 16.89 42.86 6.27
C GLY A 29 16.21 43.30 7.57
N LEU A 30 16.95 43.88 8.52
CA LEU A 30 16.44 44.27 9.86
C LEU A 30 15.72 45.64 9.86
N GLY A 31 15.39 46.17 8.67
CA GLY A 31 14.62 47.40 8.47
C GLY A 31 15.45 48.57 7.91
N ASP A 32 14.76 49.56 7.34
CA ASP A 32 15.38 50.80 6.86
C ASP A 32 15.55 51.77 8.04
N ASN A 33 16.80 52.03 8.43
CA ASN A 33 17.23 52.95 9.49
C ASN A 33 16.96 52.53 10.95
N PRO A 34 17.49 51.37 11.40
CA PRO A 34 17.37 50.99 12.80
C PRO A 34 18.31 51.82 13.69
N CYS A 35 17.78 52.38 14.78
CA CYS A 35 18.56 53.11 15.78
C CYS A 35 19.38 52.13 16.65
N GLY A 36 20.56 51.71 16.15
CA GLY A 36 21.57 50.98 16.91
C GLY A 36 21.15 49.56 17.30
N ILE A 37 21.26 48.60 16.36
CA ILE A 37 20.98 47.19 16.65
C ILE A 37 22.15 46.54 17.39
N GLN A 38 21.81 45.83 18.47
CA GLN A 38 22.77 45.03 19.23
C GLN A 38 22.33 43.56 19.19
N LEU A 39 23.20 42.69 18.70
CA LEU A 39 22.99 41.25 18.69
C LEU A 39 23.68 40.64 19.90
N VAL A 40 22.93 39.79 20.61
CA VAL A 40 23.40 39.06 21.79
C VAL A 40 23.62 37.61 21.39
N GLY A 41 24.87 37.13 21.50
CA GLY A 41 25.18 35.74 21.25
C GLY A 41 24.60 34.80 22.32
N GLN A 42 24.44 33.52 21.98
CA GLN A 42 23.84 32.52 22.87
C GLN A 42 24.47 32.48 24.27
N ALA A 43 25.80 32.57 24.37
CA ALA A 43 26.49 32.58 25.66
C ALA A 43 26.12 33.78 26.54
N ASP A 44 25.94 34.95 25.93
CA ASP A 44 25.52 36.17 26.64
C ASP A 44 24.04 36.13 27.02
N VAL A 45 23.20 35.50 26.20
CA VAL A 45 21.81 35.21 26.56
C VAL A 45 21.73 34.38 27.83
N PHE A 46 22.50 33.29 27.94
CA PHE A 46 22.54 32.50 29.18
C PHE A 46 23.09 33.30 30.36
N ARG A 47 24.10 34.17 30.17
CA ARG A 47 24.62 35.05 31.25
C ARG A 47 23.57 36.02 31.78
N LEU A 48 22.68 36.50 30.92
CA LEU A 48 21.55 37.34 31.31
C LEU A 48 20.48 36.51 32.03
N ILE A 49 20.11 35.36 31.48
CA ILE A 49 19.11 34.47 32.11
C ILE A 49 19.54 34.09 33.53
N MET A 50 20.80 33.69 33.72
CA MET A 50 21.37 33.29 35.03
C MET A 50 21.43 34.41 36.07
N ARG A 51 21.19 35.67 35.68
CA ARG A 51 21.14 36.84 36.58
C ARG A 51 19.78 37.53 36.56
N SER A 52 18.79 36.93 35.92
CA SER A 52 17.45 37.48 35.78
C SER A 52 16.60 37.05 36.98
N SER A 53 15.81 37.99 37.51
CA SER A 53 14.85 37.77 38.60
C SER A 53 13.43 37.48 38.09
N LEU A 54 13.28 37.07 36.84
CA LEU A 54 11.97 36.70 36.31
C LEU A 54 11.62 35.26 36.70
N PRO A 55 10.36 34.98 37.11
CA PRO A 55 9.94 33.61 37.41
C PRO A 55 10.11 32.62 36.25
N SER A 56 10.07 33.10 35.00
CA SER A 56 10.37 32.26 33.83
C SER A 56 11.85 31.93 33.69
N ALA A 57 12.74 32.85 34.10
CA ALA A 57 14.17 32.63 34.09
C ALA A 57 14.60 31.73 35.25
N GLU A 58 14.03 31.91 36.45
CA GLU A 58 14.27 31.05 37.61
C GLU A 58 13.95 29.59 37.30
N ARG A 59 12.78 29.28 36.71
CA ARG A 59 12.45 27.91 36.28
C ARG A 59 13.48 27.29 35.35
N LEU A 60 14.08 28.10 34.47
CA LEU A 60 15.13 27.63 33.57
C LEU A 60 16.47 27.46 34.31
N GLN A 61 16.79 28.36 35.25
CA GLN A 61 17.96 28.24 36.11
C GLN A 61 17.89 26.97 36.95
N ASP A 62 16.77 26.72 37.62
CA ASP A 62 16.53 25.52 38.43
C ASP A 62 16.65 24.26 37.58
N TRP A 63 15.99 24.22 36.43
CA TRP A 63 16.10 23.09 35.50
C TRP A 63 17.54 22.83 35.05
N ILE A 64 18.31 23.88 34.72
CA ILE A 64 19.71 23.73 34.32
C ILE A 64 20.57 23.25 35.49
N CYS A 65 20.42 23.84 36.68
CA CYS A 65 21.29 23.59 37.83
C CYS A 65 20.97 22.28 38.56
N GLU A 66 19.70 21.85 38.57
CA GLU A 66 19.25 20.67 39.30
C GLU A 66 19.13 19.42 38.41
N GLU A 67 18.80 19.58 37.13
CA GLU A 67 18.60 18.43 36.22
C GLU A 67 19.73 18.31 35.18
N VAL A 68 19.99 19.37 34.42
CA VAL A 68 20.89 19.30 33.26
C VAL A 68 22.36 19.17 33.65
N LEU A 69 22.87 20.08 34.48
CA LEU A 69 24.27 20.12 34.86
C LEU A 69 24.70 18.89 35.67
N PRO A 70 23.93 18.43 36.69
CA PRO A 70 24.26 17.21 37.41
C PRO A 70 24.31 15.99 36.48
N ALA A 71 23.32 15.83 35.60
CA ALA A 71 23.30 14.72 34.64
C ALA A 71 24.52 14.74 33.69
N LEU A 72 24.92 15.92 33.20
CA LEU A 72 26.12 16.08 32.40
C LEU A 72 27.40 15.76 33.18
N MET A 73 27.49 16.14 34.45
CA MET A 73 28.65 15.85 35.30
C MET A 73 28.77 14.36 35.62
N GLU A 74 27.65 13.68 35.86
CA GLU A 74 27.65 12.26 36.22
C GLU A 74 27.83 11.34 35.00
N THR A 75 27.15 11.62 33.90
CA THR A 75 27.08 10.70 32.75
C THR A 75 27.78 11.21 31.49
N GLY A 76 28.23 12.46 31.48
CA GLY A 76 28.83 13.10 30.31
C GLY A 76 27.85 13.43 29.18
N THR A 77 26.56 13.10 29.32
CA THR A 77 25.53 13.35 28.31
C THR A 77 24.22 13.79 28.95
N TYR A 78 23.45 14.59 28.24
CA TYR A 78 22.08 14.92 28.66
C TYR A 78 21.16 14.74 27.45
N SER A 79 20.19 13.84 27.60
CA SER A 79 19.22 13.57 26.56
C SER A 79 17.85 13.98 27.09
N LEU A 80 17.24 15.00 26.48
CA LEU A 80 15.85 15.31 26.77
C LEU A 80 15.04 14.07 26.42
N LYS A 81 14.38 13.49 27.42
CA LYS A 81 13.30 12.55 27.20
C LYS A 81 12.23 13.32 26.42
N GLN A 82 12.30 13.28 25.10
CA GLN A 82 11.19 13.69 24.26
C GLN A 82 10.02 12.90 24.78
N LYS A 83 9.09 13.61 25.43
CA LYS A 83 7.78 13.08 25.75
C LYS A 83 7.24 12.71 24.38
N LYS A 84 7.42 11.45 23.97
CA LYS A 84 6.81 10.90 22.78
C LYS A 84 5.35 11.28 22.97
N SER A 85 4.89 12.26 22.22
CA SER A 85 3.48 12.50 22.05
C SER A 85 2.93 11.10 21.80
N THR A 86 2.04 10.67 22.68
CA THR A 86 1.24 9.47 22.50
C THR A 86 0.96 9.35 21.01
N PRO A 87 1.39 8.26 20.34
CA PRO A 87 1.26 8.16 18.91
C PRO A 87 -0.20 8.42 18.60
N SER A 88 -0.45 9.52 17.89
CA SER A 88 -1.75 9.80 17.31
C SER A 88 -2.23 8.51 16.67
N ASN A 89 -3.40 8.06 17.12
CA ASN A 89 -3.98 6.74 16.87
C ASN A 89 -4.13 6.41 15.37
N GLY A 90 -3.85 7.35 14.46
CA GLY A 90 -3.93 7.18 13.01
C GLY A 90 -2.64 6.80 12.28
N LEU A 91 -1.45 6.84 12.90
CA LEU A 91 -0.20 6.45 12.19
C LEU A 91 -0.17 4.97 11.76
N PRO A 92 -0.62 4.00 12.60
CA PRO A 92 -0.69 2.60 12.19
C PRO A 92 -1.78 2.35 11.14
N GLU A 93 -2.95 2.98 11.29
CA GLU A 93 -4.05 2.87 10.34
C GLU A 93 -3.70 3.49 8.98
N TYR A 94 -3.05 4.65 8.99
CA TYR A 94 -2.54 5.28 7.78
C TYR A 94 -1.51 4.41 7.06
N ARG A 95 -0.60 3.75 7.80
CA ARG A 95 0.36 2.81 7.21
C ARG A 95 -0.34 1.60 6.59
N LYS A 96 -1.36 1.04 7.25
CA LYS A 96 -2.18 -0.06 6.70
C LYS A 96 -2.94 0.36 5.44
N ALA A 97 -3.62 1.51 5.49
CA ALA A 97 -4.36 2.05 4.35
C ALA A 97 -3.43 2.35 3.15
N LYS A 98 -2.23 2.88 3.43
CA LYS A 98 -1.22 3.14 2.41
C LYS A 98 -0.67 1.85 1.79
N ALA A 99 -0.41 0.82 2.60
CA ALA A 99 0.01 -0.49 2.11
C ALA A 99 -1.05 -1.13 1.21
N LEU A 100 -2.32 -1.11 1.62
CA LEU A 100 -3.44 -1.61 0.82
C LEU A 100 -3.55 -0.88 -0.52
N LYS A 101 -3.42 0.45 -0.52
CA LYS A 101 -3.43 1.24 -1.76
C LYS A 101 -2.31 0.81 -2.72
N MET A 102 -1.10 0.59 -2.18
CA MET A 102 0.06 0.17 -2.97
C MET A 102 -0.13 -1.23 -3.55
N GLU A 103 -0.70 -2.17 -2.79
CA GLU A 103 -1.03 -3.51 -3.29
C GLU A 103 -2.06 -3.45 -4.44
N MET A 104 -3.10 -2.63 -4.28
CA MET A 104 -4.13 -2.43 -5.30
C MET A 104 -3.56 -1.87 -6.60
N GLU A 105 -2.64 -0.91 -6.50
CA GLU A 105 -1.96 -0.27 -7.64
C GLU A 105 -1.02 -1.22 -8.39
N VAL A 106 -0.34 -2.12 -7.66
CA VAL A 106 0.48 -3.17 -8.28
C VAL A 106 -0.42 -4.13 -9.05
N ILE A 107 -1.53 -4.57 -8.45
CA ILE A 107 -2.48 -5.47 -9.09
C ILE A 107 -3.07 -4.86 -10.35
N SER A 108 -3.56 -3.62 -10.30
CA SER A 108 -4.09 -2.94 -11.49
C SER A 108 -3.04 -2.86 -12.60
N SER A 109 -1.80 -2.50 -12.25
CA SER A 109 -0.68 -2.42 -13.21
C SER A 109 -0.35 -3.76 -13.87
N VAL A 110 -0.45 -4.88 -13.13
CA VAL A 110 -0.23 -6.23 -13.68
C VAL A 110 -1.40 -6.65 -14.57
N LEU A 111 -2.63 -6.35 -14.15
CA LEU A 111 -3.85 -6.67 -14.90
C LEU A 111 -3.95 -5.91 -16.22
N ASP A 112 -3.51 -4.66 -16.26
CA ASP A 112 -3.48 -3.85 -17.49
C ASP A 112 -2.51 -4.43 -18.53
N ARG A 113 -1.45 -5.12 -18.08
CA ARG A 113 -0.52 -5.86 -18.96
C ARG A 113 -1.08 -7.20 -19.46
N LEU A 114 -2.20 -7.65 -18.92
CA LEU A 114 -2.86 -8.91 -19.26
C LEU A 114 -4.26 -8.63 -19.86
N PRO A 115 -4.35 -8.02 -21.05
CA PRO A 115 -5.62 -7.55 -21.62
C PRO A 115 -6.60 -8.69 -21.93
N HIS A 116 -6.09 -9.90 -22.22
CA HIS A 116 -6.90 -11.07 -22.52
C HIS A 116 -7.39 -11.84 -21.28
N LEU A 117 -7.08 -11.36 -20.07
CA LEU A 117 -7.55 -12.00 -18.86
C LEU A 117 -9.06 -11.78 -18.69
N GLY A 118 -9.81 -12.86 -18.52
CA GLY A 118 -11.27 -12.79 -18.40
C GLY A 118 -11.72 -12.06 -17.13
N ASP A 119 -12.88 -11.40 -17.17
CA ASP A 119 -13.35 -10.53 -16.09
C ASP A 119 -13.54 -11.26 -14.75
N LYS A 120 -13.95 -12.54 -14.77
CA LYS A 120 -14.02 -13.38 -13.56
C LYS A 120 -12.63 -13.56 -12.91
N ALA A 121 -11.57 -13.71 -13.71
CA ALA A 121 -10.21 -13.83 -13.19
C ALA A 121 -9.69 -12.49 -12.65
N LYS A 122 -10.06 -11.36 -13.28
CA LYS A 122 -9.77 -10.02 -12.76
C LYS A 122 -10.45 -9.80 -11.40
N GLN A 123 -11.72 -10.16 -11.29
CA GLN A 123 -12.49 -10.10 -10.04
C GLN A 123 -11.83 -10.93 -8.93
N ALA A 124 -11.42 -12.17 -9.23
CA ALA A 124 -10.75 -13.03 -8.26
C ALA A 124 -9.41 -12.42 -7.77
N ALA A 125 -8.64 -11.82 -8.67
CA ALA A 125 -7.40 -11.14 -8.32
C ALA A 125 -7.64 -9.97 -7.36
N TYR A 126 -8.61 -9.09 -7.65
CA TYR A 126 -8.98 -7.99 -6.75
C TYR A 126 -9.57 -8.48 -5.42
N ALA A 127 -10.44 -9.50 -5.45
CA ALA A 127 -11.05 -10.08 -4.26
C ALA A 127 -9.99 -10.65 -3.30
N SER A 128 -8.92 -11.26 -3.82
CA SER A 128 -7.85 -11.85 -3.02
C SER A 128 -7.15 -10.85 -2.09
N VAL A 129 -7.01 -9.59 -2.52
CA VAL A 129 -6.36 -8.53 -1.73
C VAL A 129 -7.35 -7.80 -0.85
N ILE A 130 -8.52 -7.45 -1.39
CA ILE A 130 -9.51 -6.69 -0.63
C ILE A 130 -10.07 -7.52 0.52
N ASN A 131 -10.46 -8.77 0.28
CA ASN A 131 -11.05 -9.62 1.34
C ASN A 131 -10.04 -9.94 2.43
N ARG A 132 -8.77 -10.18 2.06
CA ARG A 132 -7.68 -10.39 3.03
C ARG A 132 -7.49 -9.18 3.94
N SER A 133 -7.56 -7.97 3.37
CA SER A 133 -7.37 -6.73 4.13
C SER A 133 -8.57 -6.40 5.01
N ALA A 134 -9.79 -6.60 4.50
CA ALA A 134 -11.02 -6.31 5.22
C ALA A 134 -11.30 -7.30 6.36
N GLY A 135 -10.80 -8.54 6.26
CA GLY A 135 -11.08 -9.61 7.22
C GLY A 135 -12.48 -10.22 7.07
N PHE A 136 -13.25 -9.78 6.06
CA PHE A 136 -14.52 -10.32 5.65
C PHE A 136 -14.64 -10.23 4.13
N GLU A 137 -15.55 -11.01 3.53
CA GLU A 137 -15.76 -11.04 2.09
C GLU A 137 -16.49 -9.78 1.61
N VAL A 138 -15.73 -8.79 1.15
CA VAL A 138 -16.25 -7.55 0.53
C VAL A 138 -16.61 -7.82 -0.93
N ILE A 139 -15.73 -8.52 -1.64
CA ILE A 139 -15.94 -8.94 -3.03
C ILE A 139 -16.19 -10.44 -3.02
N PRO A 140 -17.40 -10.91 -3.38
CA PRO A 140 -17.64 -12.34 -3.47
C PRO A 140 -16.74 -12.95 -4.54
N LEU A 141 -16.13 -14.10 -4.22
CA LEU A 141 -15.39 -14.88 -5.21
C LEU A 141 -16.37 -15.35 -6.29
N PRO A 142 -15.97 -15.28 -7.58
CA PRO A 142 -16.83 -15.75 -8.65
C PRO A 142 -17.04 -17.25 -8.47
N VAL A 143 -18.31 -17.66 -8.39
CA VAL A 143 -18.67 -19.08 -8.32
C VAL A 143 -18.22 -19.74 -9.63
N LEU A 144 -17.49 -20.85 -9.53
CA LEU A 144 -17.06 -21.66 -10.68
C LEU A 144 -18.32 -22.28 -11.30
N ASP A 145 -18.80 -21.60 -12.35
CA ASP A 145 -20.15 -21.79 -12.88
C ASP A 145 -20.37 -23.07 -13.69
N GLU A 146 -19.40 -24.00 -13.74
CA GLU A 146 -19.52 -25.40 -14.20
C GLU A 146 -18.12 -25.93 -14.55
N HIS A 147 -17.83 -27.18 -14.19
CA HIS A 147 -16.60 -27.85 -14.64
C HIS A 147 -16.71 -28.13 -16.15
N HIS A 148 -15.73 -27.66 -16.92
CA HIS A 148 -15.68 -27.84 -18.37
C HIS A 148 -14.69 -28.94 -18.73
N TYR A 149 -15.20 -30.02 -19.31
CA TYR A 149 -14.43 -31.21 -19.69
C TYR A 149 -13.89 -31.08 -21.12
N SER A 150 -12.63 -31.47 -21.31
CA SER A 150 -12.04 -31.64 -22.64
C SER A 150 -12.63 -32.87 -23.35
N ALA A 151 -12.57 -32.92 -24.68
CA ALA A 151 -13.00 -34.10 -25.45
C ALA A 151 -12.30 -35.40 -25.01
N THR A 152 -11.05 -35.30 -24.53
CA THR A 152 -10.28 -36.43 -24.00
C THR A 152 -10.82 -36.92 -22.67
N GLU A 153 -11.18 -36.00 -21.76
CA GLU A 153 -11.79 -36.35 -20.47
C GLU A 153 -13.17 -36.96 -20.67
N VAL A 154 -14.02 -36.34 -21.50
CA VAL A 154 -15.34 -36.88 -21.86
C VAL A 154 -15.21 -38.28 -22.46
N GLY A 155 -14.25 -38.47 -23.37
CA GLY A 155 -13.99 -39.78 -23.96
C GLY A 155 -13.59 -40.83 -22.91
N LYS A 156 -12.72 -40.49 -21.96
CA LYS A 156 -12.38 -41.40 -20.85
C LYS A 156 -13.57 -41.72 -19.96
N HIS A 157 -14.43 -40.74 -19.67
CA HIS A 157 -15.63 -40.95 -18.85
C HIS A 157 -16.65 -41.89 -19.53
N LEU A 158 -16.83 -41.74 -20.84
CA LEU A 158 -17.81 -42.51 -21.63
C LEU A 158 -17.22 -43.76 -22.31
N GLY A 159 -15.94 -44.08 -22.07
CA GLY A 159 -15.27 -45.23 -22.70
C GLY A 159 -15.03 -45.12 -24.21
N VAL A 160 -15.02 -43.91 -24.77
CA VAL A 160 -14.85 -43.65 -26.21
C VAL A 160 -13.61 -42.80 -26.51
N THR A 161 -13.16 -42.80 -27.76
CA THR A 161 -12.03 -41.94 -28.16
C THR A 161 -12.44 -40.47 -28.25
N ALA A 162 -11.52 -39.56 -27.95
CA ALA A 162 -11.73 -38.11 -28.07
C ALA A 162 -12.21 -37.69 -29.47
N ASN A 163 -11.75 -38.41 -30.51
CA ASN A 163 -12.16 -38.18 -31.89
C ASN A 163 -13.65 -38.55 -32.13
N LYS A 164 -14.14 -39.64 -31.50
CA LYS A 164 -15.56 -40.01 -31.57
C LYS A 164 -16.45 -38.93 -30.93
N VAL A 165 -16.06 -38.43 -29.76
CA VAL A 165 -16.73 -37.30 -29.08
C VAL A 165 -16.78 -36.07 -29.98
N GLY A 166 -15.65 -35.72 -30.62
CA GLY A 166 -15.58 -34.58 -31.55
C GLY A 166 -16.46 -34.74 -32.79
N ARG A 167 -16.58 -35.95 -33.33
CA ARG A 167 -17.49 -36.25 -34.46
C ARG A 167 -18.94 -36.10 -34.06
N ILE A 168 -19.37 -36.70 -32.95
CA ILE A 168 -20.74 -36.58 -32.41
C ILE A 168 -21.08 -35.11 -32.19
N ALA A 169 -20.20 -34.35 -31.55
CA ALA A 169 -20.42 -32.93 -31.30
C ALA A 169 -20.59 -32.10 -32.58
N ASN A 170 -19.89 -32.45 -33.67
CA ASN A 170 -20.06 -31.80 -34.97
C ASN A 170 -21.37 -32.24 -35.66
N THR A 171 -21.67 -33.53 -35.68
CA THR A 171 -22.85 -34.10 -36.35
C THR A 171 -24.15 -33.56 -35.76
N TYR A 172 -24.24 -33.51 -34.43
CA TYR A 172 -25.42 -33.05 -33.70
C TYR A 172 -25.36 -31.56 -33.33
N MET A 173 -24.37 -30.83 -33.87
CA MET A 173 -24.18 -29.39 -33.64
C MET A 173 -24.18 -28.99 -32.16
N LEU A 174 -23.56 -29.80 -31.30
CA LEU A 174 -23.51 -29.60 -29.84
C LEU A 174 -22.49 -28.53 -29.42
N LYS A 175 -21.79 -27.87 -30.36
CA LYS A 175 -20.80 -26.81 -30.07
C LYS A 175 -21.46 -25.44 -29.87
N THR A 176 -22.45 -25.38 -28.99
CA THR A 176 -23.16 -24.15 -28.64
C THR A 176 -22.84 -23.72 -27.21
N GLU A 177 -23.14 -22.46 -26.87
CA GLU A 177 -22.93 -21.92 -25.52
C GLU A 177 -23.74 -22.67 -24.44
N GLN A 178 -24.79 -23.41 -24.83
CA GLN A 178 -25.60 -24.23 -23.92
C GLN A 178 -24.88 -25.51 -23.44
N TYR A 179 -24.00 -26.07 -24.26
CA TYR A 179 -23.34 -27.36 -24.03
C TYR A 179 -21.84 -27.24 -23.75
N GLY A 180 -21.31 -26.02 -23.71
CA GLY A 180 -19.91 -25.76 -23.44
C GLY A 180 -19.44 -24.38 -23.87
N LYS A 181 -18.13 -24.18 -23.82
CA LYS A 181 -17.50 -22.90 -24.15
C LYS A 181 -16.16 -23.12 -24.85
N TRP A 182 -15.79 -22.16 -25.69
CA TRP A 182 -14.47 -22.13 -26.33
C TRP A 182 -13.41 -21.60 -25.36
N PHE A 183 -12.32 -22.35 -25.25
CA PHE A 183 -11.14 -21.98 -24.47
C PHE A 183 -9.94 -21.84 -25.42
N ILE A 184 -9.09 -20.84 -25.17
CA ILE A 184 -7.77 -20.75 -25.81
C ILE A 184 -6.84 -21.71 -25.07
N ASP A 185 -6.40 -22.76 -25.76
CA ASP A 185 -5.49 -23.76 -25.21
C ASP A 185 -4.16 -23.77 -25.98
N LYS A 186 -3.11 -24.33 -25.37
CA LYS A 186 -1.85 -24.57 -26.06
C LYS A 186 -2.06 -25.73 -27.04
N SER A 187 -1.58 -25.59 -28.27
CA SER A 187 -1.62 -26.73 -29.18
C SER A 187 -0.74 -27.88 -28.63
N PRO A 188 -1.15 -29.15 -28.78
CA PRO A 188 -0.41 -30.28 -28.21
C PRO A 188 1.02 -30.44 -28.73
N HIS A 189 1.30 -29.99 -29.97
CA HIS A 189 2.54 -30.28 -30.70
C HIS A 189 3.23 -29.03 -31.27
N SER A 190 2.73 -27.84 -30.98
CA SER A 190 3.27 -26.57 -31.46
C SER A 190 3.10 -25.48 -30.40
N ASP A 191 3.91 -24.44 -30.46
CA ASP A 191 3.81 -23.29 -29.55
C ASP A 191 2.68 -22.32 -29.91
N LYS A 192 1.85 -22.68 -30.91
CA LYS A 192 0.65 -21.94 -31.28
C LYS A 192 -0.48 -22.12 -30.24
N GLN A 193 -1.25 -21.07 -30.04
CA GLN A 193 -2.52 -21.09 -29.30
C GLN A 193 -3.68 -21.46 -30.24
N VAL A 194 -4.56 -22.36 -29.80
CA VAL A 194 -5.67 -22.88 -30.61
C VAL A 194 -6.96 -22.88 -29.78
N GLU A 195 -8.06 -22.46 -30.40
CA GLU A 195 -9.39 -22.53 -29.81
C GLU A 195 -9.85 -23.99 -29.70
N THR A 196 -10.12 -24.43 -28.47
CA THR A 196 -10.60 -25.78 -28.16
C THR A 196 -11.93 -25.68 -27.42
N PHE A 197 -12.93 -26.42 -27.90
CA PHE A 197 -14.24 -26.47 -27.25
C PHE A 197 -14.19 -27.40 -26.04
N ARG A 198 -14.68 -26.94 -24.89
CA ARG A 198 -14.84 -27.76 -23.68
C ARG A 198 -16.32 -27.89 -23.32
N TYR A 199 -16.73 -29.10 -22.98
CA TYR A 199 -18.11 -29.48 -22.73
C TYR A 199 -18.49 -29.23 -21.27
N ASN A 200 -19.66 -28.66 -21.02
CA ASN A 200 -20.23 -28.63 -19.68
C ASN A 200 -20.93 -29.96 -19.36
N ASN A 201 -21.45 -30.11 -18.14
CA ASN A 201 -22.10 -31.34 -17.70
C ASN A 201 -23.31 -31.71 -18.59
N ARG A 202 -24.08 -30.71 -19.05
CA ARG A 202 -25.22 -30.92 -19.97
C ARG A 202 -24.76 -31.43 -21.34
N GLY A 203 -23.63 -30.94 -21.85
CA GLY A 203 -23.01 -31.40 -23.08
C GLY A 203 -22.53 -32.85 -22.97
N VAL A 204 -21.95 -33.23 -21.83
CA VAL A 204 -21.55 -34.62 -21.57
C VAL A 204 -22.75 -35.55 -21.55
N GLN A 205 -23.81 -35.20 -20.81
CA GLN A 205 -25.06 -35.96 -20.77
C GLN A 205 -25.67 -36.13 -22.16
N LYS A 206 -25.67 -35.08 -22.98
CA LYS A 206 -26.24 -35.19 -24.33
C LYS A 206 -25.46 -36.14 -25.24
N ILE A 207 -24.13 -36.15 -25.10
CA ILE A 207 -23.26 -37.07 -25.83
C ILE A 207 -23.47 -38.51 -25.36
N GLU A 208 -23.67 -38.72 -24.05
CA GLU A 208 -24.02 -40.02 -23.46
C GLU A 208 -25.35 -40.54 -24.01
N GLU A 209 -26.41 -39.74 -24.00
CA GLU A 209 -27.73 -40.10 -24.58
C GLU A 209 -27.62 -40.54 -26.04
N ILE A 210 -26.83 -39.82 -26.85
CA ILE A 210 -26.64 -40.15 -28.27
C ILE A 210 -25.86 -41.46 -28.43
N LEU A 211 -24.86 -41.70 -27.58
CA LEU A 211 -24.06 -42.90 -27.62
C LEU A 211 -24.88 -44.14 -27.22
N GLU A 212 -25.76 -44.01 -26.23
CA GLU A 212 -26.71 -45.07 -25.85
C GLU A 212 -27.71 -45.35 -26.99
N ALA A 213 -28.20 -44.31 -27.67
CA ALA A 213 -29.08 -44.46 -28.82
C ALA A 213 -28.39 -45.18 -30.00
N GLU A 214 -27.11 -44.86 -30.28
CA GLU A 214 -26.32 -45.56 -31.30
C GLU A 214 -26.10 -47.04 -30.93
N ASN A 215 -25.73 -47.33 -29.68
CA ASN A 215 -25.54 -48.72 -29.23
C ASN A 215 -26.85 -49.52 -29.29
N ASN A 216 -27.97 -48.94 -28.87
CA ASN A 216 -29.28 -49.61 -28.94
C ASN A 216 -29.74 -49.84 -30.39
N ALA A 217 -29.34 -48.98 -31.34
CA ALA A 217 -29.63 -49.17 -32.76
C ALA A 217 -28.77 -50.28 -33.40
N GLU A 218 -27.55 -50.52 -32.91
CA GLU A 218 -26.64 -51.55 -33.44
C GLU A 218 -26.95 -52.97 -32.92
N PHE A 219 -27.59 -53.13 -31.76
CA PHE A 219 -28.01 -54.43 -31.19
C PHE A 219 -29.48 -54.79 -31.42
N GLY A 220 -30.23 -53.95 -32.16
CA GLY A 220 -31.67 -54.08 -32.39
C GLY A 220 -32.09 -54.76 -33.69
N THR A 221 -31.18 -55.46 -34.40
CA THR A 221 -31.49 -56.23 -35.62
C THR A 221 -31.03 -57.68 -35.53
#